data_AF-A0A7X1LQE1-F1
#
_entry.id   AF-A0A7X1LQE1-F1
#
_cell.length_a   1.000
_cell.length_b   1.000
_cell.length_c   1.000
_cell.angle_alpha   90.00
_cell.angle_beta   90.00
_cell.angle_gamma   90.00
#
_symmetry.space_group_name_H-M   'P 1'
#
loop_
_entity.id
_entity.type
_entity.pdbx_description
1 polymer ?
#
loop_
_entity_poly.entity_id
_entity_poly.type
_entity_poly.pdbx_seq_one_letter_code
_entity_poly.pdbx_strand_id
1 'polypeptide(L)'
;MTGTGRRRFGARAWLAGLAVATAVAVTGCGGGGGGDEVASAGGGRASAGASKNASSELTEYVEAQRKWVACLREAGLDAPDPDAQGKVDLGDQSKWKRDPKALKAQEKCAGLSVPVPDSLEKAQRPELSKEEIEKNRKYAACMQQHGAPDFPDTDADGHFRDVTWDSTSAGAKRAARACASVIGVPADAPPAKG
;
A
#
# COMPACT_ATOMS: atom_id res chain seq x y z
N MET A 1 -34.81 -49.32 -10.93
CA MET A 1 -34.35 -50.49 -11.70
C MET A 1 -33.35 -50.01 -12.75
N THR A 2 -32.27 -50.78 -13.02
CA THR A 2 -31.29 -50.62 -14.14
C THR A 2 -30.58 -49.25 -14.32
N GLY A 3 -29.26 -49.16 -14.55
CA GLY A 3 -28.26 -50.20 -14.73
C GLY A 3 -26.82 -49.65 -14.83
N THR A 4 -25.84 -50.56 -14.78
CA THR A 4 -24.39 -50.34 -14.81
C THR A 4 -23.82 -49.76 -16.13
N GLY A 5 -22.66 -49.07 -16.08
CA GLY A 5 -22.02 -48.53 -17.30
C GLY A 5 -20.53 -48.13 -17.24
N ARG A 6 -19.70 -48.79 -16.42
CA ARG A 6 -18.26 -48.44 -16.29
C ARG A 6 -17.45 -48.79 -17.56
N ARG A 7 -16.94 -47.79 -18.28
CA ARG A 7 -16.03 -47.99 -19.43
C ARG A 7 -14.56 -48.04 -18.97
N ARG A 8 -13.87 -49.10 -19.39
CA ARG A 8 -12.45 -49.36 -19.16
C ARG A 8 -11.61 -48.87 -20.37
N PHE A 9 -10.32 -49.15 -20.25
CA PHE A 9 -9.25 -49.24 -21.26
C PHE A 9 -8.37 -47.97 -21.36
N GLY A 10 -7.05 -48.06 -21.22
CA GLY A 10 -6.22 -49.19 -20.82
C GLY A 10 -4.76 -48.75 -20.67
N ALA A 11 -4.02 -49.33 -19.70
CA ALA A 11 -2.63 -48.98 -19.46
C ALA A 11 -1.69 -49.58 -20.52
N ARG A 12 -0.57 -48.90 -20.78
CA ARG A 12 0.67 -49.54 -21.27
C ARG A 12 1.88 -48.65 -20.99
N ALA A 13 2.74 -49.10 -20.08
CA ALA A 13 4.05 -48.51 -19.80
C ALA A 13 5.15 -49.40 -20.41
N TRP A 14 6.17 -48.78 -20.99
CA TRP A 14 7.49 -49.33 -21.34
C TRP A 14 8.47 -48.14 -21.21
N LEU A 15 9.36 -48.10 -20.21
CA LEU A 15 10.64 -48.81 -20.04
C LEU A 15 11.83 -48.15 -20.75
N ALA A 16 13.00 -48.25 -20.11
CA ALA A 16 14.13 -47.33 -20.27
C ALA A 16 15.30 -47.87 -21.11
N GLY A 17 16.21 -46.96 -21.48
CA GLY A 17 17.63 -47.27 -21.72
C GLY A 17 18.19 -46.83 -23.08
N LEU A 18 19.17 -45.93 -23.10
CA LEU A 18 20.61 -46.26 -23.21
C LEU A 18 21.46 -44.97 -23.17
N ALA A 19 22.69 -45.03 -22.66
CA ALA A 19 23.62 -43.90 -22.64
C ALA A 19 24.62 -43.96 -23.79
N VAL A 20 25.02 -42.79 -24.32
CA VAL A 20 26.25 -42.60 -25.11
C VAL A 20 26.90 -41.30 -24.63
N ALA A 21 28.20 -41.35 -24.36
CA ALA A 21 28.99 -40.21 -23.91
C ALA A 21 30.07 -39.85 -24.93
N THR A 22 30.26 -38.56 -25.18
CA THR A 22 31.44 -38.00 -25.86
C THR A 22 31.81 -36.67 -25.19
N ALA A 23 33.10 -36.47 -24.94
CA ALA A 23 33.72 -35.27 -24.39
C ALA A 23 34.91 -34.85 -25.28
N VAL A 24 35.66 -33.79 -24.89
CA VAL A 24 36.78 -33.09 -25.59
C VAL A 24 36.31 -31.85 -26.38
N ALA A 25 36.91 -30.65 -26.30
CA ALA A 25 37.87 -30.05 -25.35
C ALA A 25 37.92 -28.49 -25.49
N VAL A 26 38.81 -27.87 -24.70
CA VAL A 26 38.97 -26.43 -24.39
C VAL A 26 39.48 -25.51 -25.53
N THR A 27 38.84 -24.32 -25.65
CA THR A 27 39.44 -22.97 -25.74
C THR A 27 38.52 -22.00 -24.96
N GLY A 28 38.83 -20.77 -24.57
CA GLY A 28 40.06 -19.93 -24.59
C GLY A 28 39.90 -18.75 -23.59
N CYS A 29 40.79 -17.74 -23.56
CA CYS A 29 40.68 -16.57 -22.64
C CYS A 29 41.37 -15.30 -23.17
N GLY A 30 40.76 -14.12 -22.95
CA GLY A 30 41.32 -12.76 -23.20
C GLY A 30 41.22 -12.25 -24.65
N GLY A 31 41.10 -10.94 -24.94
CA GLY A 31 40.85 -9.76 -24.10
C GLY A 31 41.17 -8.42 -24.80
N GLY A 32 40.43 -7.34 -24.50
CA GLY A 32 40.90 -5.93 -24.61
C GLY A 32 40.52 -5.07 -25.85
N GLY A 33 39.63 -4.07 -25.63
CA GLY A 33 39.53 -2.80 -26.39
C GLY A 33 38.93 -2.83 -27.81
N GLY A 34 38.19 -1.83 -28.30
CA GLY A 34 37.67 -0.59 -27.69
C GLY A 34 37.08 0.31 -28.81
N GLY A 35 36.01 1.08 -28.52
CA GLY A 35 35.38 1.98 -29.49
C GLY A 35 33.90 2.21 -29.22
N ASP A 36 33.55 3.44 -28.84
CA ASP A 36 32.23 3.87 -28.39
C ASP A 36 31.19 3.98 -29.53
N GLU A 37 29.93 3.60 -29.26
CA GLU A 37 28.82 4.58 -29.24
C GLU A 37 27.54 4.00 -28.60
N VAL A 38 26.61 4.90 -28.26
CA VAL A 38 25.57 4.68 -27.25
C VAL A 38 24.25 4.10 -27.79
N ALA A 39 23.63 3.23 -27.01
CA ALA A 39 22.19 2.97 -27.06
C ALA A 39 21.61 3.06 -25.63
N SER A 40 20.97 4.18 -25.32
CA SER A 40 20.31 4.38 -24.04
C SER A 40 19.09 3.45 -23.93
N ALA A 41 19.16 2.51 -23.00
CA ALA A 41 18.01 1.76 -22.50
C ALA A 41 18.16 1.59 -20.99
N GLY A 42 17.88 2.66 -20.25
CA GLY A 42 17.76 2.67 -18.79
C GLY A 42 16.55 1.87 -18.31
N GLY A 43 16.55 0.56 -18.55
CA GLY A 43 15.56 -0.39 -18.04
C GLY A 43 15.85 -0.70 -16.57
N GLY A 44 15.47 0.22 -15.68
CA GLY A 44 15.66 0.06 -14.24
C GLY A 44 15.00 -1.22 -13.72
N ARG A 45 15.79 -2.25 -13.40
CA ARG A 45 15.31 -3.50 -12.78
C ARG A 45 15.02 -3.32 -11.28
N ALA A 46 14.28 -2.26 -10.94
CA ALA A 46 13.78 -1.97 -9.62
C ALA A 46 12.30 -2.41 -9.51
N SER A 47 12.05 -3.73 -9.50
CA SER A 47 10.69 -4.26 -9.23
C SER A 47 10.67 -5.68 -8.65
N ALA A 48 11.69 -6.51 -8.90
CA ALA A 48 11.72 -7.89 -8.38
C ALA A 48 12.00 -8.00 -6.86
N GLY A 49 12.63 -6.98 -6.27
CA GLY A 49 12.93 -6.92 -4.84
C GLY A 49 11.85 -6.22 -4.01
N ALA A 50 11.41 -5.03 -4.45
CA ALA A 50 10.44 -4.21 -3.72
C ALA A 50 9.11 -4.94 -3.46
N SER A 51 8.57 -5.63 -4.48
CA SER A 51 7.33 -6.40 -4.34
C SER A 51 7.46 -7.58 -3.36
N LYS A 52 8.65 -8.20 -3.23
CA LYS A 52 8.86 -9.27 -2.25
C LYS A 52 8.90 -8.74 -0.82
N ASN A 53 9.60 -7.62 -0.59
CA ASN A 53 9.68 -6.99 0.73
C ASN A 53 8.30 -6.49 1.21
N ALA A 54 7.52 -5.84 0.33
CA ALA A 54 6.15 -5.43 0.66
C ALA A 54 5.24 -6.62 1.00
N SER A 55 5.43 -7.77 0.34
CA SER A 55 4.64 -8.99 0.63
C SER A 55 5.00 -9.62 1.99
N SER A 56 6.29 -9.62 2.37
CA SER A 56 6.72 -10.10 3.69
C SER A 56 6.30 -9.15 4.81
N GLU A 57 6.49 -7.84 4.61
CA GLU A 57 6.08 -6.80 5.56
C GLU A 57 4.56 -6.82 5.81
N LEU A 58 3.75 -7.05 4.77
CA LEU A 58 2.32 -7.27 4.90
C LEU A 58 1.98 -8.52 5.74
N THR A 59 2.72 -9.61 5.54
CA THR A 59 2.50 -10.85 6.29
C THR A 59 2.80 -10.66 7.78
N GLU A 60 3.92 -10.00 8.09
CA GLU A 60 4.32 -9.67 9.47
C GLU A 60 3.33 -8.69 10.13
N TYR A 61 2.87 -7.68 9.40
CA TYR A 61 1.86 -6.74 9.86
C TYR A 61 0.52 -7.43 10.16
N VAL A 62 0.03 -8.29 9.27
CA VAL A 62 -1.19 -9.09 9.49
C VAL A 62 -1.05 -10.00 10.72
N GLU A 63 0.12 -10.62 10.96
CA GLU A 63 0.37 -11.43 12.15
C GLU A 63 0.35 -10.58 13.44
N ALA A 64 0.98 -9.41 13.43
CA ALA A 64 0.97 -8.48 14.55
C ALA A 64 -0.46 -8.00 14.88
N GLN A 65 -1.26 -7.68 13.86
CA GLN A 65 -2.67 -7.31 14.03
C GLN A 65 -3.50 -8.47 14.61
N ARG A 66 -3.24 -9.73 14.22
CA ARG A 66 -3.90 -10.91 14.84
C ARG A 66 -3.57 -11.03 16.33
N LYS A 67 -2.33 -10.76 16.74
CA LYS A 67 -1.92 -10.76 18.16
C LYS A 67 -2.59 -9.63 18.96
N TRP A 68 -2.67 -8.44 18.39
CA TRP A 68 -3.36 -7.30 19.00
C TRP A 68 -4.86 -7.60 19.19
N VAL A 69 -5.54 -8.04 18.14
CA VAL A 69 -6.96 -8.43 18.17
C VAL A 69 -7.23 -9.56 19.18
N ALA A 70 -6.35 -10.57 19.26
CA ALA A 70 -6.47 -11.63 20.27
C ALA A 70 -6.41 -11.05 21.71
N CYS A 71 -5.49 -10.12 21.98
CA CYS A 71 -5.44 -9.42 23.27
C CYS A 71 -6.71 -8.61 23.55
N LEU A 72 -7.29 -7.93 22.55
CA LEU A 72 -8.55 -7.21 22.71
C LEU A 72 -9.69 -8.15 23.13
N ARG A 73 -9.78 -9.34 22.53
CA ARG A 73 -10.75 -10.39 22.91
C ARG A 73 -10.53 -10.89 24.33
N GLU A 74 -9.28 -11.14 24.74
CA GLU A 74 -8.95 -11.49 26.12
C GLU A 74 -9.24 -10.37 27.13
N ALA A 75 -9.21 -9.10 26.68
CA ALA A 75 -9.67 -7.94 27.45
C ALA A 75 -11.20 -7.77 27.41
N GLY A 76 -11.92 -8.64 26.70
CA GLY A 76 -13.37 -8.71 26.62
C GLY A 76 -14.01 -7.86 25.52
N LEU A 77 -13.24 -7.32 24.58
CA LEU A 77 -13.80 -6.65 23.39
C LEU A 77 -14.11 -7.66 22.29
N ASP A 78 -15.25 -7.50 21.64
CA ASP A 78 -15.54 -8.22 20.40
C ASP A 78 -14.80 -7.52 19.25
N ALA A 79 -13.68 -8.09 18.82
CA ALA A 79 -12.82 -7.58 17.77
C ALA A 79 -12.67 -8.65 16.67
N PRO A 80 -13.13 -8.38 15.42
CA PRO A 80 -12.97 -9.33 14.33
C PRO A 80 -11.49 -9.44 13.92
N ASP A 81 -11.13 -10.55 13.25
CA ASP A 81 -9.79 -10.72 12.70
C ASP A 81 -9.47 -9.67 11.63
N PRO A 82 -8.18 -9.30 11.45
CA PRO A 82 -7.76 -8.50 10.32
C PRO A 82 -8.01 -9.22 9.00
N ASP A 83 -8.32 -8.43 7.97
CA ASP A 83 -8.41 -8.88 6.58
C ASP A 83 -7.01 -9.19 5.97
N ALA A 84 -6.98 -9.48 4.67
CA ALA A 84 -5.74 -9.79 3.95
C ALA A 84 -4.78 -8.59 3.82
N GLN A 85 -5.24 -7.37 4.10
CA GLN A 85 -4.45 -6.14 4.09
C GLN A 85 -4.01 -5.74 5.52
N GLY A 86 -4.42 -6.49 6.53
CA GLY A 86 -4.14 -6.22 7.95
C GLY A 86 -5.12 -5.25 8.59
N LYS A 87 -6.20 -4.86 7.90
CA LYS A 87 -7.19 -3.92 8.42
C LYS A 87 -8.17 -4.63 9.34
N VAL A 88 -8.36 -4.08 10.54
CA VAL A 88 -9.32 -4.55 11.55
C VAL A 88 -10.54 -3.62 11.56
N ASP A 89 -11.72 -4.16 11.27
CA ASP A 89 -12.97 -3.38 11.33
C ASP A 89 -13.62 -3.48 12.72
N LEU A 90 -13.29 -2.53 13.61
CA LEU A 90 -13.91 -2.41 14.93
C LEU A 90 -15.30 -1.72 14.88
N GLY A 91 -15.83 -1.42 13.69
CA GLY A 91 -17.10 -0.73 13.51
C GLY A 91 -17.06 0.74 13.97
N ASP A 92 -18.08 1.16 14.72
CA ASP A 92 -18.25 2.55 15.13
C ASP A 92 -17.26 2.96 16.23
N GLN A 93 -16.11 3.49 15.77
CA GLN A 93 -15.04 4.11 16.56
C GLN A 93 -15.56 5.10 17.61
N SER A 94 -16.68 5.80 17.36
CA SER A 94 -17.24 6.77 18.31
C SER A 94 -17.85 6.09 19.53
N LYS A 95 -18.32 4.83 19.43
CA LYS A 95 -18.77 4.06 20.60
C LYS A 95 -17.57 3.60 21.43
N TRP A 96 -16.54 3.07 20.77
CA TRP A 96 -15.35 2.53 21.44
C TRP A 96 -14.58 3.61 22.21
N LYS A 97 -14.45 4.82 21.66
CA LYS A 97 -13.86 5.97 22.36
C LYS A 97 -14.64 6.45 23.59
N ARG A 98 -15.89 6.01 23.78
CA ARG A 98 -16.76 6.35 24.92
C ARG A 98 -17.03 5.16 25.85
N ASP A 99 -16.59 3.95 25.51
CA ASP A 99 -16.77 2.76 26.34
C ASP A 99 -15.53 2.57 27.25
N PRO A 100 -15.67 2.66 28.58
CA PRO A 100 -14.57 2.43 29.51
C PRO A 100 -13.92 1.05 29.37
N LYS A 101 -14.69 0.03 28.95
CA LYS A 101 -14.18 -1.32 28.69
C LYS A 101 -13.25 -1.31 27.48
N ALA A 102 -13.65 -0.61 26.41
CA ALA A 102 -12.86 -0.48 25.20
C ALA A 102 -11.58 0.35 25.40
N LEU A 103 -11.64 1.42 26.19
CA LEU A 103 -10.47 2.21 26.56
C LEU A 103 -9.47 1.38 27.37
N LYS A 104 -9.94 0.68 28.43
CA LYS A 104 -9.09 -0.18 29.27
C LYS A 104 -8.46 -1.34 28.50
N ALA A 105 -9.19 -1.91 27.54
CA ALA A 105 -8.68 -2.97 26.68
C ALA A 105 -7.62 -2.46 25.68
N GLN A 106 -7.83 -1.29 25.08
CA GLN A 106 -6.80 -0.64 24.25
C GLN A 106 -5.54 -0.32 25.05
N GLU A 107 -5.67 0.19 26.29
CA GLU A 107 -4.55 0.44 27.20
C GLU A 107 -3.78 -0.85 27.52
N LYS A 108 -4.48 -1.92 27.92
CA LYS A 108 -3.89 -3.24 28.20
C LYS A 108 -3.14 -3.82 26.99
N CYS A 109 -3.65 -3.59 25.78
CA CYS A 109 -3.11 -4.15 24.54
C CYS A 109 -2.23 -3.17 23.75
N ALA A 110 -1.92 -1.99 24.29
CA ALA A 110 -1.21 -0.92 23.57
C ALA A 110 0.16 -1.37 23.04
N GLY A 111 0.90 -2.18 23.82
CA GLY A 111 2.21 -2.73 23.40
C GLY A 111 2.16 -3.76 22.25
N LEU A 112 0.97 -4.19 21.82
CA LEU A 112 0.76 -5.04 20.64
C LEU A 112 0.23 -4.25 19.43
N SER A 113 -0.19 -3.00 19.63
CA SER A 113 -0.69 -2.13 18.56
C SER A 113 0.48 -1.59 17.73
N VAL A 114 0.83 -2.29 16.66
CA VAL A 114 1.87 -1.82 15.72
C VAL A 114 1.31 -0.76 14.74
N PRO A 115 2.09 0.27 14.39
CA PRO A 115 1.71 1.19 13.32
C PRO A 115 1.68 0.47 11.96
N VAL A 116 0.96 1.04 10.99
CA VAL A 116 1.08 0.63 9.59
C VAL A 116 2.47 1.04 9.09
N PRO A 117 3.26 0.13 8.49
CA PRO A 117 4.50 0.50 7.82
C PRO A 117 4.26 1.43 6.62
N ASP A 118 5.09 2.46 6.44
CA ASP A 118 4.99 3.44 5.34
C ASP A 118 4.84 2.81 3.94
N SER A 119 5.46 1.65 3.72
CA SER A 119 5.43 0.96 2.42
C SER A 119 4.05 0.33 2.17
N LEU A 120 3.43 -0.24 3.22
CA LEU A 120 2.08 -0.75 3.17
C LEU A 120 1.05 0.38 3.09
N GLU A 121 1.23 1.48 3.83
CA GLU A 121 0.29 2.60 3.77
C GLU A 121 0.22 3.18 2.35
N LYS A 122 1.37 3.38 1.70
CA LYS A 122 1.43 3.83 0.29
C LYS A 122 0.83 2.80 -0.67
N ALA A 123 1.08 1.50 -0.47
CA ALA A 123 0.55 0.44 -1.32
C ALA A 123 -0.96 0.16 -1.15
N GLN A 124 -1.55 0.55 -0.01
CA GLN A 124 -2.98 0.40 0.27
C GLN A 124 -3.78 1.69 0.02
N ARG A 125 -3.10 2.78 -0.35
CA ARG A 125 -3.70 4.09 -0.62
C ARG A 125 -4.66 4.01 -1.82
N PRO A 126 -5.86 4.61 -1.77
CA PRO A 126 -6.80 4.55 -2.89
C PRO A 126 -6.27 5.26 -4.14
N GLU A 127 -6.23 4.55 -5.27
CA GLU A 127 -5.95 5.13 -6.59
C GLU A 127 -6.94 6.25 -6.92
N LEU A 128 -6.42 7.44 -7.26
CA LEU A 128 -7.23 8.60 -7.63
C LEU A 128 -7.59 8.58 -9.12
N SER A 129 -8.80 9.04 -9.46
CA SER A 129 -9.14 9.29 -10.86
C SER A 129 -8.31 10.45 -11.42
N LYS A 130 -8.13 10.49 -12.75
CA LYS A 130 -7.40 11.58 -13.43
C LYS A 130 -7.94 12.97 -13.08
N GLU A 131 -9.25 13.09 -12.90
CA GLU A 131 -9.92 14.31 -12.49
C GLU A 131 -9.54 14.71 -11.06
N GLU A 132 -9.48 13.77 -10.13
CA GLU A 132 -9.05 14.02 -8.74
C GLU A 132 -7.56 14.39 -8.66
N ILE A 133 -6.70 13.73 -9.44
CA ILE A 133 -5.27 14.07 -9.56
C ILE A 133 -5.11 15.52 -10.06
N GLU A 134 -5.85 15.91 -11.11
CA GLU A 134 -5.80 17.27 -11.65
C GLU A 134 -6.38 18.30 -10.66
N LYS A 135 -7.48 17.96 -9.98
CA LYS A 135 -8.12 18.78 -8.94
C LYS A 135 -7.18 19.05 -7.76
N ASN A 136 -6.47 18.02 -7.28
CA ASN A 136 -5.51 18.16 -6.18
C ASN A 136 -4.31 19.04 -6.59
N ARG A 137 -3.81 18.88 -7.82
CA ARG A 137 -2.74 19.76 -8.38
C ARG A 137 -3.19 21.22 -8.51
N LYS A 138 -4.41 21.46 -9.00
CA LYS A 138 -5.01 22.81 -9.06
C LYS A 138 -5.18 23.42 -7.66
N TYR A 139 -5.59 22.61 -6.67
CA TYR A 139 -5.74 23.08 -5.30
C TYR A 139 -4.39 23.47 -4.68
N ALA A 140 -3.33 22.66 -4.87
CA ALA A 140 -1.98 23.00 -4.42
C ALA A 140 -1.48 24.32 -5.02
N ALA A 141 -1.55 24.46 -6.35
CA ALA A 141 -1.14 25.67 -7.04
C ALA A 141 -1.93 26.92 -6.58
N CYS A 142 -3.25 26.77 -6.36
CA CYS A 142 -4.08 27.83 -5.81
C CYS A 142 -3.64 28.21 -4.39
N MET A 143 -3.44 27.22 -3.51
CA MET A 143 -3.03 27.46 -2.12
C MET A 143 -1.71 28.24 -2.06
N GLN A 144 -0.72 27.82 -2.85
CA GLN A 144 0.59 28.46 -2.98
C GLN A 144 0.48 29.92 -3.45
N GLN A 145 -0.34 30.18 -4.47
CA GLN A 145 -0.53 31.54 -5.02
C GLN A 145 -1.34 32.46 -4.09
N HIS A 146 -2.28 31.92 -3.32
CA HIS A 146 -3.21 32.71 -2.49
C HIS A 146 -2.79 32.87 -1.02
N GLY A 147 -1.55 32.49 -0.67
CA GLY A 147 -0.91 32.85 0.59
C GLY A 147 -0.39 31.69 1.44
N ALA A 148 -0.40 30.45 0.94
CA ALA A 148 0.23 29.29 1.58
C ALA A 148 1.40 28.78 0.71
N PRO A 149 2.49 29.54 0.53
CA PRO A 149 3.58 29.20 -0.38
C PRO A 149 4.32 27.90 -0.01
N ASP A 150 4.16 27.43 1.22
CA ASP A 150 4.66 26.18 1.79
C ASP A 150 3.67 25.00 1.67
N PHE A 151 2.46 25.22 1.12
CA PHE A 151 1.48 24.16 0.92
C PHE A 151 2.03 23.07 -0.03
N PRO A 152 1.91 21.77 0.33
CA PRO A 152 2.52 20.68 -0.41
C PRO A 152 1.92 20.46 -1.80
N ASP A 153 2.77 20.21 -2.80
CA ASP A 153 2.32 19.64 -4.07
C ASP A 153 1.84 18.20 -3.91
N THR A 154 1.26 17.65 -4.98
CA THR A 154 1.00 16.21 -5.09
C THR A 154 2.26 15.42 -5.47
N ASP A 155 2.26 14.13 -5.17
CA ASP A 155 3.10 13.14 -5.81
C ASP A 155 2.60 12.79 -7.24
N ALA A 156 3.22 11.77 -7.85
CA ALA A 156 2.88 11.30 -9.20
C ALA A 156 1.43 10.80 -9.29
N ASP A 157 0.98 10.12 -8.23
CA ASP A 157 -0.33 9.48 -8.10
C ASP A 157 -1.43 10.48 -7.68
N GLY A 158 -1.05 11.73 -7.40
CA GLY A 158 -1.96 12.86 -7.14
C GLY A 158 -2.34 13.08 -5.69
N HIS A 159 -1.68 12.40 -4.74
CA HIS A 159 -1.87 12.64 -3.31
C HIS A 159 -0.91 13.72 -2.83
N PHE A 160 -1.33 14.57 -1.89
CA PHE A 160 -0.44 15.57 -1.28
C PHE A 160 0.75 14.89 -0.60
N ARG A 161 1.95 15.43 -0.79
CA ARG A 161 3.16 14.93 -0.11
C ARG A 161 3.02 15.19 1.39
N ASP A 162 3.32 14.19 2.21
CA ASP A 162 3.40 14.35 3.66
C ASP A 162 4.68 15.11 4.03
N VAL A 163 4.54 16.42 4.19
CA VAL A 163 5.59 17.35 4.62
C VAL A 163 4.99 18.42 5.52
N THR A 164 5.78 18.87 6.51
CA THR A 164 5.37 19.93 7.44
C THR A 164 5.14 21.26 6.72
N TRP A 165 3.96 21.86 6.90
CA TRP A 165 3.61 23.20 6.40
C TRP A 165 2.70 23.94 7.41
N ASP A 166 2.75 25.28 7.43
CA ASP A 166 1.98 26.11 8.37
C ASP A 166 0.55 26.40 7.89
N SER A 167 -0.28 25.36 8.05
CA SER A 167 -1.74 25.44 7.93
C SER A 167 -2.41 26.44 8.86
N THR A 168 -1.72 26.93 9.90
CA THR A 168 -2.27 27.84 10.90
C THR A 168 -2.06 29.31 10.55
N SER A 169 -1.16 29.60 9.60
CA SER A 169 -0.84 30.96 9.15
C SER A 169 -2.09 31.72 8.68
N ALA A 170 -2.05 33.05 8.83
CA ALA A 170 -3.09 33.91 8.27
C ALA A 170 -3.14 33.81 6.73
N GLY A 171 -2.02 33.45 6.09
CA GLY A 171 -1.93 33.14 4.67
C GLY A 171 -2.71 31.87 4.30
N ALA A 172 -2.40 30.74 4.93
CA ALA A 172 -3.12 29.47 4.74
C ALA A 172 -4.63 29.58 4.96
N LYS A 173 -5.05 30.31 6.00
CA LYS A 173 -6.49 30.56 6.28
C LYS A 173 -7.20 31.40 5.23
N ARG A 174 -6.49 32.29 4.51
CA ARG A 174 -7.04 33.02 3.36
C ARG A 174 -7.03 32.17 2.10
N ALA A 175 -5.94 31.48 1.84
CA ALA A 175 -5.76 30.58 0.70
C ALA A 175 -6.84 29.50 0.69
N ALA A 176 -7.07 28.81 1.82
CA ALA A 176 -8.09 27.76 1.93
C ALA A 176 -9.51 28.26 1.63
N ARG A 177 -9.84 29.52 1.98
CA ARG A 177 -11.14 30.13 1.63
C ARG A 177 -11.23 30.49 0.14
N ALA A 178 -10.18 31.05 -0.42
CA ALA A 178 -10.12 31.41 -1.84
C ALA A 178 -10.17 30.17 -2.75
N CYS A 179 -9.54 29.08 -2.33
CA CYS A 179 -9.36 27.85 -3.10
C CYS A 179 -10.41 26.77 -2.81
N ALA A 180 -11.35 27.02 -1.88
CA ALA A 180 -12.39 26.06 -1.46
C ALA A 180 -13.19 25.49 -2.65
N SER A 181 -13.53 26.33 -3.62
CA SER A 181 -14.29 25.95 -4.81
C SER A 181 -13.59 24.92 -5.69
N VAL A 182 -12.25 24.90 -5.70
CA VAL A 182 -11.45 23.92 -6.48
C VAL A 182 -11.72 22.49 -6.01
N ILE A 183 -11.94 22.29 -4.71
CA ILE A 183 -12.26 20.99 -4.11
C ILE A 183 -13.77 20.77 -3.92
N GLY A 184 -14.62 21.63 -4.48
CA GLY A 184 -16.08 21.54 -4.40
C GLY A 184 -16.68 22.02 -3.07
N VAL A 185 -15.89 22.67 -2.20
CA VAL A 185 -16.40 23.30 -0.98
C VAL A 185 -16.91 24.70 -1.33
N PRO A 186 -18.17 25.07 -1.00
CA PRO A 186 -18.67 26.42 -1.22
C PRO A 186 -17.80 27.46 -0.49
N ALA A 187 -17.51 28.59 -1.13
CA ALA A 187 -16.69 29.66 -0.52
C ALA A 187 -17.31 30.22 0.77
N ASP A 188 -18.64 30.16 0.88
CA ASP A 188 -19.43 30.59 2.05
C ASP A 188 -19.67 29.46 3.08
N ALA A 189 -19.00 28.31 2.95
CA ALA A 189 -19.13 27.23 3.92
C ALA A 189 -18.72 27.71 5.33
N PRO A 190 -19.53 27.45 6.37
CA PRO A 190 -19.17 27.82 7.73
C PRO A 190 -17.88 27.09 8.14
N PRO A 191 -17.03 27.72 8.97
CA PRO A 191 -15.78 27.09 9.40
C PRO A 191 -16.08 25.74 10.07
N ALA A 192 -15.33 24.71 9.69
CA ALA A 192 -15.43 23.39 10.28
C ALA A 192 -15.30 23.51 11.81
N LYS A 193 -16.28 22.98 12.54
CA LYS A 193 -16.25 22.95 14.00
C LYS A 193 -15.25 21.88 14.44
N GLY A 194 -14.10 22.32 14.96
CA GLY A 194 -13.21 21.49 15.77
C GLY A 194 -13.75 21.27 17.19
#